data_AF-A0A6J4PAQ4-F1
#
_entry.id   AF-A0A6J4PAQ4-F1
#
_cell.length_a   1.000
_cell.length_b   1.000
_cell.length_c   1.000
_cell.angle_alpha   90.00
_cell.angle_beta   90.00
_cell.angle_gamma   90.00
#
_symmetry.space_group_name_H-M   'P 1'
#
loop_
_entity.id
_entity.type
_entity.pdbx_description
1 polymer ?
#
loop_
_entity_poly.entity_id
_entity_poly.type
_entity_poly.pdbx_seq_one_letter_code
_entity_poly.pdbx_strand_id
1 'polypeptide(L)'
;MSEHADPATITVYPDGPLLVRGCFELRSADGRVIQTDRSVVALCRCGRSRLKPLCDGSHKLARFSDSASAEEVSHVLEFARPGTRRNDLDRDDINSD
;
A
#
# COMPACT_ATOMS: atom_id res chain seq x y z
N MET A 1 -1.91 27.17 17.42
CA MET A 1 -1.11 26.80 16.25
C MET A 1 -1.51 25.38 15.92
N SER A 2 -2.29 25.18 14.85
CA SER A 2 -2.78 23.86 14.50
C SER A 2 -1.63 23.02 13.95
N GLU A 3 -1.08 22.11 14.76
CA GLU A 3 -0.18 21.05 14.30
C GLU A 3 -0.99 20.07 13.46
N HIS A 4 -1.19 20.39 12.19
CA HIS A 4 -1.74 19.45 11.22
C HIS A 4 -0.54 18.80 10.55
N ALA A 5 -0.05 17.71 11.15
CA ALA A 5 0.94 16.87 10.50
C ALA A 5 0.32 16.29 9.23
N ASP A 6 1.00 16.42 8.09
CA ASP A 6 0.51 15.90 6.81
C ASP A 6 0.15 14.41 6.98
N PRO A 7 -1.05 13.99 6.54
CA PRO A 7 -1.47 12.60 6.69
C PRO A 7 -0.53 11.66 5.94
N ALA A 8 -0.39 10.44 6.45
CA ALA A 8 0.38 9.41 5.76
C ALA A 8 -0.22 9.12 4.39
N THR A 9 0.60 9.20 3.34
CA THR A 9 0.26 8.76 1.99
C THR A 9 1.18 7.64 1.56
N ILE A 10 0.63 6.66 0.85
CA ILE A 10 1.39 5.56 0.26
C ILE A 10 1.13 5.58 -1.25
N THR A 11 2.18 5.83 -2.03
CA THR A 11 2.12 5.81 -3.50
C THR A 11 2.78 4.56 -4.02
N VAL A 12 2.09 3.80 -4.87
CA VAL A 12 2.66 2.65 -5.57
C VAL A 12 3.41 3.17 -6.81
N TYR A 13 4.72 2.93 -6.90
CA TYR A 13 5.50 3.34 -8.07
C TYR A 13 5.59 2.19 -9.08
N PRO A 14 5.31 2.43 -10.39
CA PRO A 14 5.47 1.43 -11.43
C PRO A 14 6.87 0.82 -11.39
N ASP A 15 6.94 -0.51 -11.49
CA ASP A 15 8.19 -1.29 -11.47
C ASP A 15 9.09 -1.01 -10.25
N GLY A 16 8.49 -0.47 -9.19
CA GLY A 16 9.19 0.24 -8.14
C GLY A 16 8.62 0.04 -6.74
N PRO A 17 9.15 0.82 -5.78
CA PRO A 17 8.80 0.70 -4.36
C PRO A 17 7.41 1.27 -4.04
N LEU A 18 6.98 1.05 -2.80
CA LEU A 18 5.92 1.85 -2.18
C LEU A 18 6.56 3.08 -1.55
N LEU A 19 6.13 4.27 -1.94
CA LEU A 19 6.63 5.52 -1.41
C LEU A 19 5.70 6.02 -0.32
N VAL A 20 6.17 5.99 0.92
CA VAL A 20 5.42 6.46 2.09
C VAL A 20 5.87 7.88 2.41
N ARG A 21 4.93 8.81 2.61
CA ARG A 21 5.17 10.21 2.97
C ARG A 21 4.27 10.67 4.10
N GLY A 22 4.69 11.69 4.84
CA GLY A 22 3.87 12.35 5.86
C GLY A 22 4.13 11.80 7.27
N CYS A 23 3.13 11.90 8.14
CA CYS A 23 3.21 11.44 9.52
C CYS A 23 2.88 9.95 9.62
N PHE A 24 3.90 9.10 9.76
CA PHE A 24 3.75 7.66 9.92
C PHE A 24 4.78 7.08 10.89
N GLU A 25 4.48 5.90 11.42
CA GLU A 25 5.42 5.06 12.17
C GLU A 25 5.60 3.75 11.43
N LEU A 26 6.85 3.35 11.19
CA LEU A 26 7.16 2.07 10.57
C LEU A 26 7.46 1.04 11.67
N ARG A 27 6.71 -0.07 11.67
CA ARG A 27 6.89 -1.16 12.64
C ARG A 27 7.27 -2.47 11.96
N SER A 28 8.07 -3.28 12.65
CA SER A 28 8.28 -4.70 12.32
C SER A 28 7.09 -5.56 12.78
N ALA A 29 7.05 -6.81 12.33
CA ALA A 29 5.98 -7.76 12.65
C ALA A 29 5.85 -8.05 14.17
N ASP A 30 6.95 -7.93 14.94
CA ASP A 30 6.96 -8.04 16.39
C ASP A 30 6.65 -6.71 17.12
N GLY A 31 6.27 -5.67 16.37
CA GLY A 31 5.82 -4.39 16.90
C GLY A 31 6.93 -3.38 17.22
N ARG A 32 8.21 -3.70 16.99
CA ARG A 32 9.32 -2.75 17.21
C ARG A 32 9.29 -1.64 16.17
N VAL A 33 9.62 -0.42 16.60
CA VAL A 33 9.72 0.74 15.71
C VAL A 33 11.01 0.65 14.91
N ILE A 34 10.90 0.72 13.59
CA ILE A 34 12.01 0.87 12.66
C ILE A 34 12.26 2.36 12.53
N GLN A 35 13.39 2.82 13.07
CA GLN A 35 13.74 4.24 13.06
C GLN A 35 13.96 4.73 11.62
N THR A 36 13.21 5.77 11.25
CA THR A 36 13.36 6.46 9.96
C THR A 36 13.57 7.94 10.26
N ASP A 37 14.69 8.49 9.82
CA ASP A 37 15.08 9.89 10.02
C ASP A 37 14.39 10.86 9.05
N ARG A 38 13.54 10.35 8.15
CA ARG A 38 12.96 11.08 7.03
C ARG A 38 11.45 10.99 7.03
N SER A 39 10.81 12.09 6.63
CA SER A 39 9.37 12.17 6.35
C SER A 39 8.95 11.41 5.08
N VAL A 40 9.90 10.80 4.36
CA VAL A 40 9.66 9.98 3.17
C VAL A 40 10.54 8.73 3.24
N VAL A 41 9.92 7.56 3.04
CA VAL A 41 10.63 6.29 2.89
C VAL A 41 10.12 5.50 1.69
N ALA A 42 11.03 4.75 1.08
CA ALA A 42 10.70 3.82 0.01
C ALA A 42 10.73 2.39 0.56
N LEU A 43 9.61 1.69 0.54
CA LEU A 43 9.51 0.30 0.98
C LEU A 43 9.68 -0.65 -0.21
N CYS A 44 10.40 -1.74 0.01
CA CYS A 44 10.65 -2.75 -1.00
C CYS A 44 9.37 -3.49 -1.36
N ARG A 45 8.98 -3.42 -2.64
CA ARG A 45 7.87 -4.20 -3.22
C ARG A 45 8.36 -5.42 -4.00
N CYS A 46 9.55 -5.35 -4.59
CA CYS A 46 10.09 -6.40 -5.46
C CYS A 46 10.65 -7.64 -4.74
N GLY A 47 10.77 -7.62 -3.41
CA GLY A 47 11.36 -8.71 -2.62
C GLY A 47 12.89 -8.89 -2.73
N ARG A 48 13.59 -8.09 -3.55
CA ARG A 48 15.04 -8.28 -3.82
C ARG A 48 15.99 -7.38 -3.00
N SER A 49 15.46 -6.39 -2.28
CA SER A 49 16.30 -5.50 -1.45
C SER A 49 17.11 -6.28 -0.41
N ARG A 50 18.35 -5.83 -0.17
CA ARG A 50 19.21 -6.29 0.92
C ARG A 50 19.00 -5.48 2.20
N LEU A 51 18.30 -4.35 2.13
CA LEU A 51 17.99 -3.45 3.25
C LEU A 51 16.52 -3.52 3.66
N LYS A 52 15.88 -4.69 3.56
CA LYS A 52 14.46 -4.85 3.89
C LYS A 52 14.16 -4.32 5.31
N PRO A 53 13.02 -3.64 5.50
CA PRO A 53 11.92 -3.45 4.54
C PRO A 53 12.13 -2.33 3.52
N LEU A 54 13.25 -1.61 3.56
CA LEU A 54 13.53 -0.47 2.70
C LEU A 54 13.94 -0.89 1.28
N CYS A 55 13.67 -0.04 0.31
CA CYS A 55 14.12 -0.18 -1.07
C CYS A 55 15.55 0.35 -1.22
N ASP A 56 16.45 -0.46 -1.79
CA ASP A 56 17.85 -0.13 -2.07
C ASP A 56 18.15 0.02 -3.58
N GLY A 57 17.10 0.07 -4.42
CA GLY A 57 17.23 0.12 -5.87
C GLY A 57 17.33 -1.25 -6.57
N SER A 58 17.39 -2.37 -5.82
CA SER A 58 17.49 -3.73 -6.40
C SER A 58 16.36 -4.10 -7.37
N HIS A 59 15.22 -3.41 -7.34
CA HIS A 59 14.13 -3.61 -8.29
C HIS A 59 14.55 -3.39 -9.75
N LYS A 60 15.48 -2.46 -10.01
CA LYS A 60 15.99 -2.18 -11.37
C LYS A 60 16.79 -3.36 -11.92
N LEU A 61 17.72 -3.87 -11.11
CA LEU A 61 18.56 -5.01 -11.49
C LEU A 61 17.75 -6.30 -11.59
N ALA A 62 16.75 -6.46 -10.72
CA ALA A 62 15.83 -7.58 -10.74
C ALA A 62 14.80 -7.53 -11.87
N ARG A 63 14.74 -6.43 -12.64
CA ARG A 63 13.71 -6.18 -13.67
C ARG A 63 12.31 -6.45 -13.12
N PHE A 64 12.05 -5.98 -11.91
CA PHE A 64 10.73 -6.06 -11.33
C PHE A 64 9.73 -5.37 -12.26
N SER A 65 8.65 -6.07 -12.59
CA SER A 65 7.61 -5.57 -13.49
C SER A 65 6.27 -5.67 -12.80
N ASP A 66 5.66 -4.52 -12.59
CA ASP A 66 4.35 -4.35 -11.98
C ASP A 66 3.90 -2.92 -12.30
N SER A 67 2.96 -2.81 -13.25
CA SER A 67 2.65 -1.53 -13.90
C SER A 67 2.03 -0.54 -12.91
N ALA A 68 1.35 -1.03 -11.88
CA ALA A 68 0.66 -0.22 -10.88
C ALA A 68 -0.20 0.88 -11.53
N SER A 69 -0.75 0.58 -12.71
CA SER A 69 -1.47 1.56 -13.52
C SER A 69 -2.80 1.94 -12.87
N ALA A 70 -3.28 3.15 -13.17
CA ALA A 70 -4.56 3.62 -12.66
C ALA A 70 -5.70 2.69 -13.11
N GLU A 71 -5.59 2.14 -14.31
CA GLU A 71 -6.50 1.17 -14.90
C GLU A 71 -6.52 -0.14 -14.09
N GLU A 72 -5.35 -0.68 -13.71
CA GLU A 72 -5.26 -1.90 -12.90
C GLU A 72 -5.87 -1.73 -11.51
N VAL A 73 -5.71 -0.56 -10.89
CA VAL A 73 -6.28 -0.28 -9.56
C VAL A 73 -7.70 0.27 -9.61
N SER A 74 -8.30 0.47 -10.79
CA SER A 74 -9.64 1.05 -10.94
C SER A 74 -10.71 0.23 -10.22
N HIS A 75 -10.59 -1.09 -10.27
CA HIS A 75 -11.44 -2.00 -9.49
C HIS A 75 -11.34 -1.69 -7.99
N VAL A 76 -10.11 -1.56 -7.46
CA VAL A 76 -9.90 -1.23 -6.04
C VAL A 76 -10.44 0.17 -5.70
N LEU A 77 -10.30 1.16 -6.58
CA LEU A 77 -10.82 2.52 -6.36
C LEU A 77 -12.35 2.60 -6.37
N GLU A 78 -13.01 1.75 -7.16
CA GLU A 78 -14.46 1.63 -7.17
C GLU A 78 -14.98 0.97 -5.87
N PHE A 79 -14.29 -0.07 -5.40
CA PHE A 79 -14.67 -0.83 -4.20
C PHE A 79 -14.16 -0.25 -2.87
N ALA A 80 -13.14 0.61 -2.88
CA ALA A 80 -12.61 1.29 -1.69
C ALA A 80 -13.39 2.56 -1.33
N ARG A 81 -14.49 2.87 -2.02
CA ARG A 81 -15.39 3.95 -1.62
C ARG A 81 -15.94 3.65 -0.22
N PRO A 82 -15.78 4.55 0.76
CA PRO A 82 -16.41 4.37 2.06
C PRO A 82 -17.93 4.37 1.88
N GLY A 83 -18.56 3.19 1.91
CA GLY A 83 -20.02 3.05 1.83
C GLY A 83 -20.58 1.82 1.10
N THR A 84 -19.80 1.13 0.26
CA THR A 84 -20.28 -0.08 -0.44
C THR A 84 -20.18 -1.29 0.47
N ARG A 85 -21.29 -1.64 1.15
CA ARG A 85 -21.37 -2.90 1.90
C ARG A 85 -21.25 -4.06 0.91
N ARG A 86 -20.25 -4.92 1.12
CA ARG A 86 -20.28 -6.31 0.66
C ARG A 86 -21.44 -6.98 1.41
N ASN A 87 -22.56 -7.20 0.74
CA ASN A 87 -23.52 -8.31 0.92
C ASN A 87 -24.88 -7.89 0.35
N ASP A 88 -25.19 -8.31 -0.89
CA ASP A 88 -26.56 -8.44 -1.41
C ASP A 88 -26.58 -9.44 -2.61
N LEU A 89 -25.79 -10.53 -2.56
CA LEU A 89 -25.84 -11.58 -3.58
C LEU A 89 -26.02 -13.01 -3.05
N ASP A 90 -26.26 -13.21 -1.74
CA ASP A 90 -26.53 -14.55 -1.18
C ASP A 90 -27.87 -14.60 -0.42
N ARG A 91 -28.93 -14.02 -1.01
CA ARG A 91 -30.31 -14.19 -0.54
C ARG A 91 -31.28 -14.10 -1.70
N ASP A 92 -31.32 -15.16 -2.49
CA ASP A 92 -32.54 -15.66 -3.14
C ASP A 92 -32.23 -17.14 -3.47
N ASP A 93 -33.21 -18.03 -3.29
CA ASP A 93 -33.16 -19.50 -3.46
C ASP A 93 -32.86 -20.38 -2.23
N ILE A 94 -33.25 -19.95 -1.03
CA ILE A 94 -33.74 -20.92 -0.02
C ILE A 94 -35.16 -20.51 0.41
N ASN A 95 -36.10 -21.39 0.04
CA ASN A 95 -37.53 -21.46 0.37
C ASN A 95 -38.52 -20.68 -0.52
N SER A 96 -39.07 -21.39 -1.49
CA SER A 96 -40.52 -21.45 -1.70
C SER A 96 -40.87 -22.85 -2.24
N ASP A 97 -41.73 -23.52 -1.48
CA ASP A 97 -42.40 -24.83 -1.65
C ASP A 97 -42.18 -25.69 -2.91
#